data_AF-A0A3N5YF04-F1
#
_entry.id   AF-A0A3N5YF04-F1
#
_cell.length_a   1.000
_cell.length_b   1.000
_cell.length_c   1.000
_cell.angle_alpha   90.00
_cell.angle_beta   90.00
_cell.angle_gamma   90.00
#
_symmetry.space_group_name_H-M   'P 1'
#
loop_
_entity.id
_entity.type
_entity.pdbx_description
1 polymer ?
#
loop_
_entity_poly.entity_id
_entity_poly.type
_entity_poly.pdbx_seq_one_letter_code
_entity_poly.pdbx_strand_id
1 'polypeptide(L)'
;MNIHEWLGEDVPAAVVEKAIDWIAVLDDLENKPEEQAKRIAFYQWLGEDAAHQQAFAELSEMWAKTACLESLKSKIDASQVIPFPLKSQQNKPASKWGNQPLLADSMMCSNTFAPSWLYGVTLVTMCLGLILPAIF
;
A
#
# COMPACT_ATOMS: atom_id res chain seq x y z
N MET A 1 -11.91 -18.83 -5.59
CA MET A 1 -10.66 -18.28 -5.02
C MET A 1 -10.79 -18.42 -3.51
N ASN A 2 -9.86 -19.11 -2.83
CA ASN A 2 -9.91 -19.27 -1.37
C ASN A 2 -8.96 -18.24 -0.73
N ILE A 3 -9.45 -17.47 0.23
CA ILE A 3 -8.73 -16.37 0.88
C ILE A 3 -7.51 -16.90 1.65
N HIS A 4 -7.57 -18.14 2.14
CA HIS A 4 -6.48 -18.81 2.84
C HIS A 4 -5.25 -19.11 1.98
N GLU A 5 -5.40 -19.15 0.65
CA GLU A 5 -4.27 -19.38 -0.28
C GLU A 5 -3.44 -18.10 -0.51
N TRP A 6 -3.99 -16.94 -0.11
CA TRP A 6 -3.39 -15.62 -0.32
C TRP A 6 -2.76 -15.08 0.96
N LEU A 7 -3.16 -15.62 2.11
CA LEU A 7 -2.56 -15.38 3.41
C LEU A 7 -1.43 -16.38 3.61
N GLY A 8 -0.36 -15.99 4.31
CA GLY A 8 0.77 -16.90 4.58
C GLY A 8 0.28 -18.21 5.20
N GLU A 9 0.90 -19.34 4.82
CA GLU A 9 0.52 -20.71 5.23
C GLU A 9 0.50 -20.93 6.78
N ASP A 10 0.99 -19.94 7.53
CA ASP A 10 1.21 -19.97 8.97
C ASP A 10 0.02 -19.46 9.82
N VAL A 11 -1.02 -18.87 9.23
CA VAL A 11 -2.16 -18.30 10.00
C VAL A 11 -3.34 -19.27 10.08
N PRO A 12 -3.84 -19.61 11.29
CA PRO A 12 -4.99 -20.48 11.46
C PRO A 12 -6.25 -19.93 10.77
N ALA A 13 -6.98 -20.77 10.05
CA ALA A 13 -8.20 -20.36 9.32
C ALA A 13 -9.25 -19.66 10.21
N ALA A 14 -9.42 -20.11 11.45
CA ALA A 14 -10.34 -19.50 12.40
C ALA A 14 -9.95 -18.05 12.78
N VAL A 15 -8.66 -17.73 12.79
CA VAL A 15 -8.15 -16.37 13.04
C VAL A 15 -8.45 -15.48 11.83
N VAL A 16 -8.28 -16.01 10.63
CA VAL A 16 -8.60 -15.32 9.37
C VAL A 16 -10.08 -14.96 9.30
N GLU A 17 -10.97 -15.91 9.57
CA GLU A 17 -12.42 -15.65 9.58
C GLU A 17 -12.78 -14.53 10.57
N LYS A 18 -12.23 -14.58 11.78
CA LYS A 18 -12.44 -13.55 12.79
C LYS A 18 -11.86 -12.18 12.39
N ALA A 19 -10.75 -12.17 11.67
CA ALA A 19 -10.17 -10.93 11.14
C ALA A 19 -11.03 -10.33 10.02
N ILE A 20 -11.67 -11.14 9.18
CA ILE A 20 -12.66 -10.70 8.18
C ILE A 20 -13.87 -10.07 8.88
N ASP A 21 -14.40 -10.70 9.93
CA ASP A 21 -15.50 -10.15 10.72
C ASP A 21 -15.12 -8.78 11.32
N TRP A 22 -13.89 -8.64 11.82
CA TRP A 22 -13.41 -7.36 12.34
C TRP A 22 -13.31 -6.27 11.28
N ILE A 23 -12.90 -6.59 10.05
CA ILE A 23 -12.89 -5.60 8.95
C ILE A 23 -14.31 -5.07 8.70
N ALA A 24 -15.31 -5.95 8.64
CA ALA A 24 -16.70 -5.53 8.45
C ALA A 24 -17.22 -4.68 9.63
N VAL A 25 -16.86 -5.04 10.86
CA VAL A 25 -17.21 -4.25 12.05
C VAL A 25 -16.52 -2.88 12.04
N LEU A 26 -15.26 -2.80 11.63
CA LEU A 26 -14.51 -1.54 11.59
C LEU A 26 -15.06 -0.55 10.56
N ASP A 27 -15.54 -1.04 9.41
CA ASP A 27 -16.19 -0.23 8.38
C ASP A 27 -17.49 0.43 8.91
N ASP A 28 -18.31 -0.31 9.67
CA ASP A 28 -19.49 0.25 10.34
C ASP A 28 -19.11 1.24 11.47
N LEU A 29 -18.02 0.96 12.20
CA LEU A 29 -17.55 1.80 13.29
C LEU A 29 -17.02 3.16 12.83
N GLU A 30 -16.54 3.31 11.60
CA GLU A 30 -16.14 4.61 11.05
C GLU A 30 -17.28 5.62 11.11
N ASN A 31 -18.51 5.15 10.92
CA ASN A 31 -19.72 5.97 10.92
C ASN A 31 -20.36 6.13 12.32
N LYS A 32 -19.86 5.43 13.36
CA LYS A 32 -20.44 5.38 14.71
C LYS A 32 -19.36 5.58 15.80
N PRO A 33 -18.93 6.82 16.06
CA PRO A 33 -17.88 7.11 17.04
C PRO A 33 -18.27 6.78 18.49
N GLU A 34 -19.56 6.68 18.80
CA GLU A 34 -20.09 6.34 20.11
C GLU A 34 -19.81 4.89 20.55
N GLU A 35 -19.48 3.99 19.62
CA GLU A 35 -19.25 2.57 19.88
C GLU A 35 -17.80 2.25 20.31
N GLN A 36 -17.25 3.07 21.23
CA GLN A 36 -15.87 2.94 21.72
C GLN A 36 -15.56 1.56 22.30
N ALA A 37 -16.56 0.88 22.89
CA ALA A 37 -16.41 -0.45 23.47
C ALA A 37 -15.96 -1.50 22.44
N LYS A 38 -16.49 -1.45 21.21
CA LYS A 38 -16.10 -2.39 20.15
C LYS A 38 -14.69 -2.12 19.64
N ARG A 39 -14.26 -0.86 19.60
CA ARG A 39 -12.87 -0.47 19.27
C ARG A 39 -11.89 -1.02 20.30
N ILE A 40 -12.22 -0.93 21.59
CA ILE A 40 -11.41 -1.51 22.67
C ILE A 40 -11.34 -3.03 22.52
N ALA A 41 -12.46 -3.71 22.26
CA ALA A 41 -12.49 -5.15 22.03
C ALA A 41 -11.65 -5.58 20.82
N PHE A 42 -11.66 -4.80 19.74
CA PHE A 42 -10.80 -5.01 18.58
C PHE A 42 -9.31 -4.93 18.97
N TYR A 43 -8.88 -3.88 19.67
CA TYR A 43 -7.50 -3.74 20.10
C TYR A 43 -7.06 -4.82 21.10
N GLN A 44 -7.96 -5.27 21.96
CA GLN A 44 -7.70 -6.40 22.85
C GLN A 44 -7.45 -7.66 22.04
N TRP A 45 -8.34 -8.00 21.11
CA TRP A 45 -8.15 -9.14 20.22
C TRP A 45 -6.85 -9.04 19.41
N LEU A 46 -6.54 -7.86 18.86
CA LEU A 46 -5.31 -7.63 18.11
C LEU A 46 -4.05 -7.77 18.99
N GLY A 47 -4.15 -7.49 20.28
CA GLY A 47 -3.05 -7.61 21.24
C GLY A 47 -2.86 -9.00 21.85
N GLU A 48 -3.80 -9.92 21.66
CA GLU A 48 -3.76 -11.27 22.24
C GLU A 48 -2.69 -12.17 21.60
N ASP A 49 -2.50 -12.08 20.28
CA ASP A 49 -1.60 -12.97 19.53
C ASP A 49 -0.98 -12.23 18.32
N ALA A 50 0.28 -12.56 18.02
CA ALA A 50 0.95 -12.12 16.79
C ALA A 50 0.24 -12.62 15.54
N ALA A 51 -0.37 -13.82 15.59
CA ALA A 51 -1.15 -14.35 14.48
C ALA A 51 -2.38 -13.49 14.15
N HIS A 52 -3.02 -12.88 15.15
CA HIS A 52 -4.14 -11.96 14.94
C HIS A 52 -3.69 -10.69 14.20
N GLN A 53 -2.52 -10.16 14.58
CA GLN A 53 -1.91 -8.97 13.95
C GLN A 53 -1.56 -9.25 12.50
N GLN A 54 -0.92 -10.38 12.23
CA GLN A 54 -0.55 -10.80 10.89
C GLN A 54 -1.80 -10.97 10.01
N ALA A 55 -2.79 -11.73 10.47
CA ALA A 55 -4.02 -11.97 9.74
C ALA A 55 -4.74 -10.66 9.37
N PHE A 56 -4.87 -9.76 10.34
CA PHE A 56 -5.50 -8.46 10.12
C PHE A 56 -4.69 -7.58 9.16
N ALA A 57 -3.36 -7.54 9.29
CA ALA A 57 -2.49 -6.75 8.41
C ALA A 57 -2.62 -7.21 6.95
N GLU A 58 -2.50 -8.52 6.69
CA GLU A 58 -2.60 -9.08 5.33
C GLU A 58 -4.00 -8.86 4.72
N LEU A 59 -5.07 -9.07 5.50
CA LEU A 59 -6.44 -8.83 5.03
C LEU A 59 -6.72 -7.36 4.77
N SER A 60 -6.25 -6.46 5.64
CA SER A 60 -6.45 -5.01 5.46
C SER A 60 -5.71 -4.48 4.22
N GLU A 61 -4.54 -5.04 3.88
CA GLU A 61 -3.83 -4.74 2.64
C GLU A 61 -4.66 -5.14 1.40
N MET A 62 -5.23 -6.35 1.41
CA MET A 62 -6.10 -6.81 0.33
C MET A 62 -7.37 -5.98 0.21
N TRP A 63 -7.97 -5.60 1.34
CA TRP A 63 -9.13 -4.73 1.37
C TRP A 63 -8.80 -3.35 0.79
N ALA A 64 -7.68 -2.73 1.20
CA ALA A 64 -7.22 -1.45 0.68
C ALA A 64 -6.96 -1.49 -0.84
N LYS A 65 -6.33 -2.56 -1.34
CA LYS A 65 -6.13 -2.78 -2.78
C LYS A 65 -7.46 -2.87 -3.53
N THR A 66 -8.44 -3.59 -2.96
CA THR A 66 -9.76 -3.78 -3.57
C THR A 66 -10.56 -2.47 -3.57
N ALA A 67 -10.58 -1.73 -2.46
CA ALA A 67 -11.22 -0.43 -2.35
C ALA A 67 -10.60 0.60 -3.32
N CYS A 68 -9.27 0.58 -3.47
CA CYS A 68 -8.57 1.43 -4.43
C CYS A 68 -9.02 1.11 -5.88
N LEU A 69 -9.08 -0.16 -6.26
CA LEU A 69 -9.56 -0.57 -7.59
C LEU A 69 -11.02 -0.18 -7.82
N GLU A 70 -11.88 -0.31 -6.82
CA GLU A 70 -13.27 0.14 -6.89
C GLU A 70 -13.35 1.65 -7.16
N SER A 71 -12.55 2.45 -6.45
CA SER A 71 -12.49 3.91 -6.68
C SER A 71 -12.04 4.29 -8.09
N LEU A 72 -11.18 3.46 -8.71
CA LEU A 72 -10.65 3.65 -10.05
C LEU A 72 -11.55 3.08 -11.14
N LYS A 73 -12.47 2.18 -10.80
CA LYS A 73 -13.36 1.49 -11.75
C LYS A 73 -14.06 2.46 -12.68
N SER A 74 -14.68 3.51 -12.13
CA SER A 74 -15.40 4.52 -12.92
C SER A 74 -14.50 5.27 -13.91
N LYS A 75 -13.22 5.50 -13.56
CA LYS A 75 -12.24 6.18 -14.40
C LYS A 75 -11.69 5.27 -15.49
N ILE A 76 -11.53 3.99 -15.18
CA ILE A 76 -11.12 2.97 -16.15
C ILE A 76 -12.24 2.76 -17.18
N ASP A 77 -13.49 2.65 -16.72
CA ASP A 77 -14.66 2.47 -17.60
C ASP A 77 -14.86 3.69 -18.53
N ALA A 78 -14.50 4.90 -18.07
CA ALA A 78 -14.51 6.13 -18.87
C ALA A 78 -13.25 6.33 -19.75
N SER A 79 -12.25 5.45 -19.64
CA SER A 79 -10.98 5.60 -20.36
C SER A 79 -11.18 5.37 -21.85
N GLN A 80 -10.84 6.39 -22.66
CA GLN A 80 -10.77 6.24 -24.11
C GLN A 80 -9.33 6.05 -24.54
N VAL A 81 -9.07 4.96 -25.25
CA VAL A 81 -7.78 4.71 -25.89
C VAL A 81 -7.61 5.73 -27.01
N ILE A 82 -6.74 6.71 -26.81
CA ILE A 82 -6.37 7.65 -27.86
C ILE A 82 -5.39 6.92 -28.78
N PRO A 83 -5.75 6.62 -30.04
CA PRO A 83 -4.79 6.07 -30.98
C PRO A 83 -3.73 7.14 -31.24
N PHE A 84 -2.47 6.80 -31.03
CA PHE A 84 -1.39 7.65 -31.50
C PHE A 84 -1.52 7.76 -33.03
N PRO A 85 -1.55 8.97 -33.60
CA PRO A 85 -1.58 9.11 -35.04
C PRO A 85 -0.28 8.53 -35.57
N LEU A 86 -0.35 7.32 -36.14
CA LEU A 86 0.60 6.82 -37.10
C LEU A 86 0.51 7.78 -38.29
N LYS A 87 1.25 8.89 -38.22
CA LYS A 87 1.61 9.65 -39.42
C LYS A 87 2.17 8.62 -40.38
N SER A 88 1.49 8.42 -41.50
CA SER A 88 1.91 7.59 -42.61
C SER A 88 3.42 7.68 -42.80
N GLN A 89 4.17 6.67 -42.33
CA GLN A 89 5.52 6.43 -42.80
C GLN A 89 5.41 5.77 -44.18
N GLN A 90 4.83 6.51 -45.12
CA GLN A 90 4.93 6.21 -46.53
C GLN A 90 6.17 6.97 -47.02
N ASN A 91 7.15 6.20 -47.50
CA ASN A 91 8.44 6.62 -48.07
C ASN A 91 9.64 6.68 -47.10
N LYS A 92 10.05 5.52 -46.58
CA LYS A 92 11.50 5.22 -46.52
C LYS A 92 11.70 3.70 -46.67
N PRO A 93 12.53 3.23 -47.61
CA PRO A 93 12.77 1.80 -47.77
C PRO A 93 13.39 1.24 -46.49
N ALA A 94 12.95 0.04 -46.12
CA ALA A 94 13.27 -0.65 -44.88
C ALA A 94 14.79 -0.66 -44.58
N SER A 95 15.25 0.27 -43.73
CA SER A 95 16.51 0.10 -43.03
C SER A 95 16.24 -0.80 -41.82
N LYS A 96 16.38 -2.11 -42.07
CA LYS A 96 16.96 -3.09 -41.15
C LYS A 96 16.88 -2.69 -39.67
N TRP A 97 15.75 -3.00 -39.03
CA TRP A 97 15.65 -3.00 -37.57
C TRP A 97 16.55 -4.13 -37.05
N GLY A 98 17.83 -3.79 -36.85
CA GLY A 98 18.69 -4.55 -35.96
C GLY A 98 18.09 -4.46 -34.57
N ASN A 99 18.06 -5.60 -33.88
CA ASN A 99 17.70 -5.73 -32.48
C ASN A 99 18.52 -4.74 -31.65
N GLN A 100 17.95 -3.58 -31.33
CA GLN A 100 18.43 -2.71 -30.27
C GLN A 100 17.35 -2.66 -29.18
N PRO A 101 17.64 -3.13 -27.96
CA PRO A 101 16.74 -2.96 -26.82
C PRO A 101 16.67 -1.47 -26.47
N LEU A 102 15.52 -0.85 -26.74
CA LEU A 102 15.24 0.55 -26.43
C LEU A 102 14.74 0.69 -24.98
N LEU A 103 15.47 0.08 -24.04
CA LEU A 103 15.29 0.18 -22.59
C LEU A 103 16.65 0.06 -21.88
N ALA A 104 17.59 0.95 -22.22
CA ALA A 104 18.87 1.04 -21.51
C ALA A 104 19.23 2.48 -21.08
N ASP A 105 18.23 3.37 -20.96
CA ASP A 105 18.42 4.74 -20.43
C ASP A 105 17.34 5.13 -19.41
N SER A 106 17.07 4.22 -18.48
CA SER A 106 16.51 4.60 -17.16
C SER A 106 17.42 4.05 -16.05
N MET A 107 18.72 4.20 -16.24
CA MET A 107 19.62 4.39 -15.10
C MET A 107 19.52 5.87 -14.74
N MET A 108 18.94 6.15 -13.56
CA MET A 108 18.99 7.37 -12.74
C MET A 108 17.63 7.66 -12.09
N CYS A 109 17.00 6.65 -11.47
CA CYS A 109 16.33 6.94 -10.20
C CYS A 109 17.45 7.04 -9.17
N SER A 110 17.88 8.28 -8.96
CA SER A 110 18.69 8.71 -7.83
C SER A 110 18.19 8.04 -6.55
N ASN A 111 18.97 7.06 -6.11
CA ASN A 111 19.37 6.88 -4.73
C ASN A 111 19.08 8.15 -3.93
N THR A 112 17.95 8.21 -3.23
CA THR A 112 17.66 9.27 -2.26
C THR A 112 18.43 8.95 -0.99
N PHE A 113 19.75 8.84 -1.10
CA PHE A 113 20.62 9.04 0.04
C PHE A 113 20.53 10.52 0.36
N ALA A 114 19.72 10.84 1.37
CA ALA A 114 19.77 12.15 1.99
C ALA A 114 21.24 12.50 2.27
N PRO A 115 21.70 13.73 1.97
CA PRO A 115 23.08 14.09 2.20
C PRO A 115 23.41 13.92 3.69
N SER A 116 24.62 13.42 4.01
CA SER A 116 24.98 12.94 5.35
C SER A 116 24.80 13.96 6.49
N TRP A 117 24.79 15.26 6.16
CA TRP A 117 24.50 16.34 7.11
C TRP A 117 23.04 16.40 7.56
N LEU A 118 22.10 15.86 6.77
CA LEU A 118 20.68 15.85 7.10
C LEU A 118 20.39 14.93 8.29
N TYR A 119 21.11 13.80 8.40
CA TYR A 119 21.01 12.89 9.56
C TYR A 119 21.45 13.55 10.88
N GLY A 120 22.45 14.45 10.81
CA GLY A 120 22.88 15.22 11.97
C GLY A 120 21.78 16.15 12.48
N VAL A 121 21.08 16.82 11.58
CA VAL A 121 19.98 17.74 11.93
C VAL A 121 18.78 16.99 12.52
N THR A 122 18.44 15.81 11.98
CA THR A 122 17.32 14.99 12.51
C THR A 122 17.62 14.41 13.89
N LEU A 123 18.87 13.97 14.15
CA LEU A 123 19.23 13.45 15.47
C LEU A 123 19.24 14.54 16.55
N VAL A 124 19.75 15.73 16.22
CA VAL A 124 19.77 16.86 17.18
C VAL A 124 18.35 17.32 17.50
N THR A 125 17.45 17.39 16.52
CA THR A 125 16.05 17.79 16.74
C THR A 125 15.26 16.76 17.56
N MET A 126 15.49 15.45 17.37
CA MET A 126 14.92 14.42 18.24
C MET A 126 15.46 14.50 19.67
N CYS A 127 16.77 14.68 19.86
CA CYS A 127 17.36 14.79 21.19
C CYS A 127 16.89 16.04 21.95
N LEU A 128 16.77 17.20 21.30
CA LEU A 128 16.24 18.40 21.95
C LEU A 128 14.75 18.26 22.31
N GLY A 129 13.93 17.62 21.47
CA GLY A 129 12.51 17.39 21.76
C GLY A 129 12.25 16.52 22.99
N LEU A 130 13.15 15.58 23.29
CA LEU A 130 13.04 14.70 24.47
C LEU A 130 13.49 15.34 25.78
N ILE A 131 14.25 16.45 25.74
CA ILE A 131 14.77 17.12 26.94
C ILE A 131 13.86 18.27 27.41
N LEU A 132 13.03 18.83 26.52
CA LEU A 132 12.08 19.90 26.88
C LEU A 132 11.02 19.52 27.95
N PRO A 133 10.45 18.30 28.00
CA PRO A 133 9.48 17.97 29.04
C PRO A 133 10.11 17.59 30.40
N ALA A 134 11.44 17.63 30.54
CA ALA A 134 12.12 17.27 31.80
C ALA A 134 12.59 18.48 32.62
N ILE A 135 12.42 19.72 32.10
CA ILE A 135 12.90 20.96 32.75
C ILE A 135 11.74 21.92 33.09
N PHE A 136 10.49 21.54 32.82
CA PHE A 136 9.30 22.29 33.24
C PHE A 136 8.38 21.46 34.13
#